data_AF-A0AA88UF50-F1
#
_entry.id   AF-A0AA88UF50-F1
#
_cell.length_a   1.000
_cell.length_b   1.000
_cell.length_c   1.000
_cell.angle_alpha   90.00
_cell.angle_beta   90.00
_cell.angle_gamma   90.00
#
_symmetry.space_group_name_H-M   'P 1'
#
loop_
_entity.id
_entity.type
_entity.pdbx_description
1 polymer ?
#
loop_
_entity_poly.entity_id
_entity_poly.type
_entity_poly.pdbx_seq_one_letter_code
_entity_poly.pdbx_strand_id
1 'polypeptide(L)'
;SPRKTVKAVVVLCSNAGVSGTIYFAQEGEGSTTVTGTLSGLTPGLHGFHVHAFGDTTNGCMSTGPHFDPAGKEHGAPEDEIRHAGYLGNITVGVDGT
;
A
#
# COMPACT_ATOMS: atom_id res chain seq x y z
N SER A 1 17.12 -9.77 -24.52
CA SER A 1 16.37 -8.51 -24.47
C SER A 1 16.29 -8.02 -23.04
N PRO A 2 16.39 -6.70 -22.77
CA PRO A 2 16.16 -6.18 -21.42
C PRO A 2 14.74 -6.56 -20.97
N ARG A 3 14.58 -6.92 -19.70
CA ARG A 3 13.24 -7.19 -19.13
C ARG A 3 12.45 -5.88 -19.16
N LYS A 4 11.19 -5.94 -19.60
CA LYS A 4 10.32 -4.77 -19.60
C LYS A 4 10.01 -4.36 -18.16
N THR A 5 10.21 -3.09 -17.83
CA THR A 5 9.79 -2.54 -16.53
C THR A 5 8.39 -1.95 -16.67
N VAL A 6 7.49 -2.33 -15.76
CA VAL A 6 6.18 -1.68 -15.58
C VAL A 6 6.25 -0.80 -14.34
N LYS A 7 5.61 0.37 -14.40
CA LYS A 7 5.60 1.37 -13.33
C LYS A 7 4.17 1.79 -13.01
N ALA A 8 3.92 2.09 -11.75
CA ALA A 8 2.67 2.70 -11.29
C ALA A 8 2.96 3.73 -10.19
N VAL A 9 2.00 4.62 -9.96
CA VAL A 9 2.10 5.67 -8.93
C VAL A 9 0.73 5.84 -8.27
N VAL A 10 0.73 6.10 -6.97
CA VAL A 10 -0.45 6.53 -6.22
C VAL A 10 -0.13 7.80 -5.44
N VAL A 11 -1.06 8.75 -5.48
CA VAL A 11 -1.01 9.97 -4.68
C VAL A 11 -2.03 9.81 -3.56
N LEU A 12 -1.58 9.95 -2.33
CA LEU A 12 -2.39 9.79 -1.13
C LEU A 12 -2.64 11.16 -0.51
N CYS A 13 -3.91 11.46 -0.22
CA CYS A 13 -4.34 12.67 0.47
C CYS A 13 -5.50 12.31 1.41
N SER A 14 -5.45 12.78 2.66
CA SER A 14 -6.53 12.63 3.62
C SER A 14 -6.98 13.97 4.18
N ASN A 15 -8.21 14.02 4.70
CA ASN A 15 -8.72 15.20 5.42
C ASN A 15 -8.05 15.41 6.78
N ALA A 16 -7.23 14.46 7.24
CA ALA A 16 -6.49 14.53 8.49
C ALA A 16 -5.06 15.09 8.32
N GLY A 17 -4.72 15.59 7.12
CA GLY A 17 -3.40 16.18 6.84
C GLY A 17 -2.32 15.16 6.47
N VAL A 18 -2.67 13.87 6.36
CA VAL A 18 -1.75 12.86 5.82
C VAL A 18 -1.70 12.99 4.31
N SER A 19 -0.49 13.06 3.75
CA SER A 19 -0.31 13.07 2.30
C SER A 19 1.00 12.44 1.87
N GLY A 20 1.09 12.08 0.59
CA GLY A 20 2.33 11.63 0.00
C GLY A 20 2.17 10.94 -1.34
N THR A 21 3.24 10.33 -1.82
CA THR A 21 3.28 9.65 -3.12
C THR A 21 4.06 8.35 -3.00
N ILE A 22 3.47 7.27 -3.52
CA ILE A 22 4.08 5.94 -3.54
C ILE A 22 4.22 5.50 -5.00
N TYR A 23 5.39 4.94 -5.30
CA TYR A 23 5.80 4.44 -6.60
C TYR A 23 5.98 2.92 -6.54
N PHE A 24 5.53 2.27 -7.61
CA PHE A 24 5.69 0.84 -7.84
C PHE A 24 6.53 0.64 -9.09
N ALA A 25 7.49 -0.28 -9.04
CA ALA A 25 8.26 -0.71 -10.20
C ALA A 25 8.44 -2.21 -10.19
N GLN A 26 8.19 -2.87 -11.33
CA GLN A 26 8.35 -4.31 -11.49
C GLN A 26 9.11 -4.60 -12.77
N GLU A 27 10.21 -5.36 -12.67
CA GLU A 27 11.03 -5.77 -13.83
C GLU A 27 10.67 -7.18 -14.29
N GLY A 28 10.12 -7.32 -15.50
CA GLY A 28 9.58 -8.59 -15.97
C GLY A 28 8.55 -9.16 -15.01
N GLU A 29 8.60 -10.47 -14.77
CA GLU A 29 7.74 -11.19 -13.82
C GLU A 29 8.34 -11.23 -12.39
N GLY A 30 9.28 -10.32 -12.07
CA GLY A 30 9.96 -10.27 -10.78
C GLY A 30 9.11 -9.65 -9.66
N SER A 31 9.73 -9.44 -8.51
CA SER A 31 9.13 -8.73 -7.38
C SER A 31 8.83 -7.26 -7.70
N THR A 32 7.75 -6.73 -7.13
CA THR A 32 7.44 -5.29 -7.21
C THR A 32 8.17 -4.54 -6.10
N THR A 33 8.96 -3.55 -6.49
CA THR A 33 9.57 -2.59 -5.57
C THR A 33 8.59 -1.48 -5.27
N VAL A 34 8.40 -1.17 -3.98
CA VAL A 34 7.51 -0.12 -3.47
C VAL A 34 8.37 0.94 -2.78
N THR A 35 8.28 2.19 -3.22
CA THR A 35 9.07 3.31 -2.67
C THR A 35 8.23 4.57 -2.61
N GLY A 36 8.58 5.53 -1.77
CA GLY A 36 7.86 6.80 -1.73
C GLY A 36 8.05 7.52 -0.41
N THR A 37 7.24 8.56 -0.21
CA THR A 37 7.25 9.38 1.00
C THR A 37 5.83 9.65 1.44
N LEU A 38 5.60 9.56 2.74
CA LEU A 38 4.38 9.99 3.41
C LEU A 38 4.73 11.02 4.47
N SER A 39 3.78 11.88 4.81
CA SER A 39 3.96 12.89 5.86
C SER A 39 2.65 13.15 6.58
N GLY A 40 2.74 13.64 7.81
CA GLY A 40 1.58 13.97 8.64
C GLY A 40 1.03 12.77 9.42
N LEU A 41 1.76 11.66 9.47
CA LEU A 41 1.42 10.50 10.29
C LEU A 41 1.87 10.71 11.74
N THR A 42 1.18 10.07 12.68
CA THR A 42 1.66 9.99 14.07
C THR A 42 2.86 9.03 14.17
N PRO A 43 3.79 9.21 15.13
CA PRO A 43 4.91 8.29 15.29
C PRO A 43 4.44 6.86 15.60
N GLY A 44 5.17 5.86 15.10
CA GLY A 44 4.88 4.44 15.34
C GLY A 44 4.61 3.63 14.07
N LEU A 45 3.99 2.46 14.23
CA LEU A 45 3.67 1.55 13.14
C LEU A 45 2.30 1.86 12.54
N HIS A 46 2.22 1.92 11.21
CA HIS A 46 0.96 2.05 10.47
C HIS A 46 0.86 0.96 9.42
N GLY A 47 -0.28 0.27 9.37
CA GLY A 47 -0.53 -0.76 8.35
C GLY A 47 -0.58 -0.14 6.95
N PHE A 48 0.02 -0.80 5.97
CA PHE A 48 0.04 -0.36 4.59
C PHE A 48 -0.52 -1.45 3.67
N HIS A 49 -1.60 -1.13 2.98
CA HIS A 49 -2.39 -2.13 2.24
C HIS A 49 -2.87 -1.62 0.88
N VAL A 50 -3.03 -2.54 -0.07
CA VAL A 50 -3.82 -2.35 -1.29
C VAL A 50 -5.24 -2.83 -1.00
N HIS A 51 -6.23 -1.98 -1.29
CA HIS A 51 -7.64 -2.30 -1.15
C HIS A 51 -8.24 -2.76 -2.49
N ALA A 52 -9.37 -3.47 -2.42
CA ALA A 52 -10.00 -4.11 -3.58
C ALA A 52 -10.51 -3.10 -4.62
N PHE A 53 -10.91 -1.90 -4.20
CA PHE A 53 -11.50 -0.89 -5.07
C PHE A 53 -10.70 0.41 -5.06
N GLY A 54 -10.49 0.98 -6.24
CA GLY A 54 -9.96 2.34 -6.42
C GLY A 54 -11.01 3.44 -6.23
N ASP A 55 -12.05 3.18 -5.43
CA ASP A 55 -13.15 4.10 -5.18
C ASP A 55 -12.88 4.92 -3.91
N THR A 56 -12.72 6.23 -4.07
CA THR A 56 -12.52 7.19 -2.98
C THR A 56 -13.69 8.18 -2.84
N THR A 57 -14.84 7.91 -3.46
CA THR A 57 -15.99 8.83 -3.50
C THR A 57 -16.59 9.11 -2.12
N ASN A 58 -16.53 8.14 -1.20
CA ASN A 58 -16.89 8.31 0.22
C ASN A 58 -15.65 8.22 1.13
N GLY A 59 -14.53 8.81 0.67
CA GLY A 59 -13.23 8.68 1.32
C GLY A 59 -12.74 7.23 1.33
N CYS A 60 -11.95 6.86 2.35
CA CYS A 60 -11.35 5.53 2.46
C CYS A 60 -12.38 4.41 2.67
N MET A 61 -13.61 4.73 3.10
CA MET A 61 -14.66 3.73 3.37
C MET A 61 -15.13 3.00 2.10
N SER A 62 -15.07 3.64 0.94
CA SER A 62 -15.46 3.03 -0.35
C SER A 62 -14.41 2.09 -0.95
N THR A 63 -13.19 2.06 -0.40
CA THR A 63 -12.09 1.25 -0.95
C THR A 63 -12.32 -0.26 -0.78
N GLY A 64 -13.24 -0.66 0.08
CA GLY A 64 -13.60 -2.05 0.32
C GLY A 64 -12.55 -2.78 1.19
N PRO A 65 -12.58 -4.13 1.20
CA PRO A 65 -11.62 -4.92 1.95
C PRO A 65 -10.21 -4.84 1.33
N HIS A 66 -9.22 -5.43 2.00
CA HIS A 66 -7.91 -5.65 1.40
C HIS A 66 -8.04 -6.43 0.09
N PHE A 67 -7.23 -6.08 -0.90
CA PHE A 67 -7.20 -6.78 -2.18
C PHE A 67 -6.75 -8.22 -1.97
N ASP A 68 -7.65 -9.14 -2.28
CA ASP A 68 -7.38 -10.56 -2.22
C ASP A 68 -8.05 -11.32 -3.38
N PRO A 69 -7.40 -11.35 -4.55
CA PRO A 69 -7.95 -12.01 -5.73
C PRO A 69 -7.94 -13.55 -5.60
N ALA A 70 -7.27 -14.09 -4.58
CA ALA A 70 -7.18 -15.53 -4.33
C ALA A 70 -8.28 -16.04 -3.39
N GLY A 71 -9.08 -15.15 -2.77
CA GLY A 71 -10.19 -15.50 -1.88
C GLY A 71 -9.77 -16.26 -0.61
N LYS A 72 -8.59 -15.96 -0.08
CA LYS A 72 -8.05 -16.51 1.17
C LYS A 72 -8.59 -15.72 2.37
N GLU A 73 -8.83 -16.38 3.50
CA GLU A 73 -9.18 -15.69 4.74
C GLU A 73 -8.02 -14.80 5.26
N HIS A 74 -8.36 -13.77 6.06
CA HIS A 74 -7.41 -12.80 6.60
C HIS A 74 -6.39 -13.44 7.55
N GLY A 75 -5.14 -13.60 7.11
CA GLY A 75 -4.02 -14.07 7.94
C GLY A 75 -3.15 -12.95 8.50
N ALA A 76 -2.41 -13.27 9.56
CA ALA A 76 -1.45 -12.39 10.24
C ALA A 76 -0.20 -12.13 9.36
N PRO A 77 0.65 -11.12 9.69
CA PRO A 77 1.82 -10.75 8.89
C PRO A 77 2.85 -11.87 8.67
N GLU A 78 2.89 -12.83 9.60
CA GLU A 78 3.82 -13.96 9.64
C GLU A 78 3.27 -15.21 8.90
N ASP A 79 1.99 -15.22 8.52
CA ASP A 79 1.33 -16.40 7.98
C ASP A 79 1.68 -16.62 6.50
N GLU A 80 1.87 -17.87 6.09
CA GLU A 80 2.07 -18.27 4.68
C GLU A 80 0.88 -17.86 3.77
N ILE A 81 -0.27 -17.57 4.38
CA ILE A 81 -1.49 -17.08 3.76
C ILE A 81 -1.74 -15.63 4.20
N ARG A 82 -1.42 -14.68 3.31
CA ARG A 82 -1.74 -13.26 3.45
C ARG A 82 -2.57 -12.79 2.28
N HIS A 83 -3.41 -11.76 2.50
CA HIS A 83 -4.03 -11.05 1.38
C HIS A 83 -2.94 -10.49 0.47
N ALA A 84 -3.12 -10.60 -0.85
CA ALA A 84 -2.15 -10.06 -1.81
C ALA A 84 -1.88 -8.56 -1.61
N GLY A 85 -2.85 -7.84 -1.04
CA GLY A 85 -2.75 -6.43 -0.70
C GLY A 85 -2.01 -6.11 0.61
N TYR A 86 -1.59 -7.08 1.43
CA TYR A 86 -0.88 -6.77 2.69
C TYR A 86 0.61 -6.49 2.45
N LEU A 87 1.04 -5.25 2.66
CA LEU A 87 2.42 -4.80 2.43
C LEU A 87 3.24 -4.61 3.73
N GLY A 88 2.67 -4.97 4.89
CA GLY A 88 3.32 -4.81 6.19
C GLY A 88 2.96 -3.49 6.87
N ASN A 89 3.91 -2.97 7.66
CA ASN A 89 3.78 -1.67 8.33
C ASN A 89 4.85 -0.70 7.86
N ILE A 90 4.49 0.57 7.72
CA ILE A 90 5.44 1.68 7.68
C ILE A 90 5.82 2.05 9.12
N THR A 91 7.10 2.37 9.34
CA THR A 91 7.58 2.90 10.62
C THR A 91 7.74 4.40 10.46
N VAL A 92 7.02 5.18 11.27
CA VAL A 92 6.99 6.64 11.19
C VAL A 92 7.76 7.24 12.36
N GLY A 93 8.64 8.19 12.05
CA GLY A 93 9.46 8.91 13.01
C GLY A 93 8.69 9.95 13.82
N VAL A 94 9.38 10.60 14.77
CA VAL A 94 8.81 11.68 15.60
C VAL A 94 8.48 12.94 14.78
N ASP A 95 9.07 13.08 13.59
CA ASP A 95 8.80 14.16 12.64
C ASP A 95 7.57 13.90 11.77
N GLY A 96 6.92 12.74 11.92
CA GLY A 96 5.71 12.37 11.20
C GLY A 96 5.93 11.95 9.76
N THR A 97 7.17 11.54 9.42
CA THR A 97 7.56 10.98 8.11
C THR A 97 8.08 9.55 8.20
#